data_AF-A0A2D4FT71-F1
#
_entry.id   AF-A0A2D4FT71-F1
#
_cell.length_a   1.000
_cell.length_b   1.000
_cell.length_c   1.000
_cell.angle_alpha   90.00
_cell.angle_beta   90.00
_cell.angle_gamma   90.00
#
_symmetry.space_group_name_H-M   'P 1'
#
loop_
_entity.id
_entity.type
_entity.pdbx_description
1 polymer ?
#
loop_
_entity_poly.entity_id
_entity_poly.type
_entity_poly.pdbx_seq_one_letter_code
_entity_poly.pdbx_strand_id
1 'polypeptide(L)'
;LVDCQDWIKDWILVKVNSAGDKVVLPMEAFGVFTSLGLNERLFAVSVQELHNLVPHPEQLGPSIGSWESLDFISSKDLANQLTEHDWNLFKSIHQVELIYYVVGPQKFPSATTANVERFLRRFNELQFWITTELCLCPDVIKRAQLLRKFIKLAAHLKDQRNLNSFFAVMFGLSHSAISRLSRTWEKLPHKTRKLYGTMERMLDPSWNHRVYRLAVAKLSPPMIPFMPLLLKDMTFIHEGNRTLVENLVNFEKLRMMAKAVHLVHHCRSHPNLPLSPLRSRPQYLLEEARAIRASTCSEQSLSTRSPAATWAHIQPLRVIDRQKELLRLSRDLES
;
A
#
# COMPACT_ATOMS: atom_id res chain seq x y z
N LEU A 1 -40.71 17.80 22.72
CA LEU A 1 -39.33 17.93 22.22
C LEU A 1 -38.49 17.12 23.19
N VAL A 2 -38.19 15.87 22.84
CA VAL A 2 -37.30 15.01 23.63
C VAL A 2 -35.89 15.58 23.45
N ASP A 3 -35.20 15.81 24.57
CA ASP A 3 -33.84 16.32 24.61
C ASP A 3 -32.91 15.43 23.78
N CYS A 4 -32.49 15.90 22.61
CA CYS A 4 -31.44 15.25 21.80
C CYS A 4 -30.04 15.36 22.45
N GLN A 5 -29.91 15.93 23.66
CA GLN A 5 -28.62 16.16 24.32
C GLN A 5 -28.15 14.99 25.20
N ASP A 6 -29.01 14.05 25.59
CA ASP A 6 -28.60 12.94 26.47
C ASP A 6 -27.94 11.77 25.72
N TRP A 7 -28.17 11.62 24.41
CA TRP A 7 -27.59 10.51 23.63
C TRP A 7 -26.09 10.67 23.36
N ILE A 8 -25.53 11.87 23.50
CA ILE A 8 -24.14 12.16 23.11
C ILE A 8 -23.13 11.68 24.18
N LYS A 9 -23.58 11.43 25.42
CA LYS A 9 -22.65 11.21 26.55
C LYS A 9 -22.02 9.82 26.62
N ASP A 10 -22.57 8.83 25.90
CA ASP A 10 -22.14 7.43 26.06
C ASP A 10 -21.47 6.80 24.83
N TRP A 11 -21.50 7.47 23.67
CA TRP A 11 -20.93 6.92 22.43
C TRP A 11 -19.49 7.38 22.21
N ILE A 12 -18.63 6.41 21.92
CA ILE A 12 -17.23 6.62 21.59
C ILE A 12 -16.94 6.11 20.18
N LEU A 13 -16.05 6.81 19.48
CA LEU A 13 -15.54 6.34 18.20
C LEU A 13 -14.29 5.49 18.42
N VAL A 14 -14.28 4.29 17.88
CA VAL A 14 -13.22 3.30 18.10
C VAL A 14 -12.74 2.79 16.76
N LYS A 15 -11.43 2.76 16.55
CA LYS A 15 -10.82 2.00 15.46
C LYS A 15 -10.47 0.60 15.96
N VAL A 16 -10.82 -0.42 15.17
CA VAL A 16 -10.55 -1.82 15.48
C VAL A 16 -9.84 -2.46 14.29
N ASN A 17 -8.69 -3.07 14.54
CA ASN A 17 -7.89 -3.72 13.51
C ASN A 17 -8.27 -5.21 13.32
N SER A 18 -7.67 -5.89 12.35
CA SER A 18 -7.91 -7.31 12.08
C SER A 18 -7.43 -8.28 13.17
N ALA A 19 -6.59 -7.80 14.10
CA ALA A 19 -6.15 -8.56 15.27
C ALA A 19 -7.12 -8.44 16.46
N GLY A 20 -8.07 -7.50 16.42
CA GLY A 20 -8.97 -7.18 17.52
C GLY A 20 -8.45 -6.10 18.47
N ASP A 21 -7.32 -5.48 18.15
CA ASP A 21 -6.84 -4.34 18.93
C ASP A 21 -7.75 -3.14 18.70
N LYS A 22 -8.07 -2.44 19.78
CA LYS A 22 -9.05 -1.35 19.83
C LYS A 22 -8.34 -0.08 20.26
N VAL A 23 -8.60 1.03 19.56
CA VAL A 23 -8.10 2.34 19.96
C VAL A 23 -9.26 3.32 19.94
N VAL A 24 -9.58 3.88 21.11
CA VAL A 24 -10.57 4.95 21.25
C VAL A 24 -9.98 6.23 20.67
N LEU A 25 -10.76 6.91 19.85
CA LEU A 25 -10.36 8.15 19.20
C LEU A 25 -10.84 9.36 20.01
N PRO A 26 -9.99 10.39 20.19
CA PRO A 26 -10.42 11.63 20.83
C PRO A 26 -11.47 12.35 19.97
N MET A 27 -12.33 13.16 20.60
CA MET A 27 -13.38 13.91 19.89
C MET A 27 -12.80 14.92 18.90
N GLU A 28 -11.58 15.39 19.15
CA GLU A 28 -10.85 16.34 18.31
C GLU A 28 -10.08 15.66 17.17
N ALA A 29 -10.19 14.33 17.01
CA ALA A 29 -9.49 13.60 15.97
C ALA A 29 -9.95 14.05 14.57
N PHE A 30 -9.00 14.49 13.75
CA PHE A 30 -9.24 14.91 12.37
C PHE A 30 -8.67 13.89 11.38
N GLY A 31 -9.27 13.76 10.19
CA GLY A 31 -8.74 12.90 9.14
C GLY A 31 -8.74 11.39 9.44
N VAL A 32 -9.57 10.94 10.40
CA VAL A 32 -9.56 9.56 10.90
C VAL A 32 -9.73 8.51 9.79
N PHE A 33 -10.61 8.76 8.82
CA PHE A 33 -10.91 7.78 7.77
C PHE A 33 -9.69 7.45 6.89
N THR A 34 -8.81 8.41 6.64
CA THR A 34 -7.67 8.23 5.74
C THR A 34 -6.45 7.60 6.43
N SER A 35 -6.40 7.67 7.76
CA SER A 35 -5.33 7.11 8.59
C SER A 35 -5.59 5.67 9.06
N LEU A 36 -6.70 5.05 8.65
CA LEU A 36 -7.02 3.66 8.97
C LEU A 36 -6.01 2.68 8.37
N GLY A 37 -5.69 1.63 9.13
CA GLY A 37 -5.00 0.44 8.63
C GLY A 37 -5.75 -0.27 7.49
N LEU A 38 -5.12 -1.24 6.83
CA LEU A 38 -5.67 -1.91 5.63
C LEU A 38 -7.04 -2.53 5.90
N ASN A 39 -7.14 -3.39 6.91
CA ASN A 39 -8.40 -3.99 7.32
C ASN A 39 -8.98 -3.39 8.61
N GLU A 40 -8.53 -2.19 8.99
CA GLU A 40 -9.10 -1.48 10.13
C GLU A 40 -10.48 -0.91 9.79
N ARG A 41 -11.36 -0.84 10.78
CA ARG A 41 -12.72 -0.28 10.66
C ARG A 41 -13.02 0.62 11.84
N LEU A 42 -13.91 1.57 11.58
CA LEU A 42 -14.45 2.47 12.60
C LEU A 42 -15.78 1.93 13.11
N PHE A 43 -15.95 2.02 14.41
CA PHE A 43 -17.15 1.65 15.12
C PHE A 43 -17.57 2.80 16.02
N ALA A 44 -18.86 3.13 16.02
CA ALA A 44 -19.47 3.93 17.07
C ALA A 44 -20.14 2.93 18.02
N VAL A 45 -19.69 2.91 19.28
CA VAL A 45 -20.20 2.00 20.32
C VAL A 45 -20.39 2.75 21.62
N SER A 46 -21.25 2.22 22.49
CA SER A 46 -21.28 2.70 23.87
C SER A 46 -20.02 2.27 24.64
N VAL A 47 -19.68 3.00 25.71
CA VAL A 47 -18.55 2.60 26.60
C VAL A 47 -18.73 1.18 27.14
N GLN A 48 -19.97 0.75 27.36
CA GLN A 48 -20.31 -0.58 27.86
C GLN A 48 -20.06 -1.67 26.81
N GLU A 49 -20.25 -1.39 25.52
CA GLU A 49 -20.05 -2.37 24.44
C GLU A 49 -18.59 -2.52 24.00
N LEU A 50 -17.71 -1.60 24.41
CA LEU A 50 -16.31 -1.56 23.97
C LEU A 50 -15.58 -2.89 24.17
N HIS A 51 -15.79 -3.56 25.30
CA HIS A 51 -15.12 -4.82 25.61
C HIS A 51 -15.60 -5.98 24.74
N ASN A 52 -16.86 -5.96 24.30
CA ASN A 52 -17.47 -7.00 23.46
C ASN A 52 -17.19 -6.83 21.96
N LEU A 53 -16.69 -5.66 21.55
CA LEU A 53 -16.41 -5.38 20.15
C LEU A 53 -15.36 -6.36 19.59
N VAL A 54 -15.65 -6.99 18.46
CA VAL A 54 -14.75 -7.92 17.76
C VAL A 54 -14.61 -7.50 16.31
N PRO A 55 -13.50 -7.85 15.63
CA PRO A 55 -13.35 -7.57 14.21
C PRO A 55 -14.49 -8.20 13.40
N HIS A 56 -15.03 -7.45 12.45
CA HIS A 56 -15.98 -7.97 11.48
C HIS A 56 -15.30 -9.04 10.59
N PRO A 57 -16.00 -10.09 10.12
CA PRO A 57 -15.41 -11.13 9.28
C PRO A 57 -14.63 -10.58 8.06
N GLU A 58 -15.12 -9.51 7.44
CA GLU A 58 -14.43 -8.83 6.33
C GLU A 58 -13.05 -8.27 6.69
N GLN A 59 -12.78 -7.98 7.97
CA GLN A 59 -11.49 -7.49 8.43
C GLN A 59 -10.43 -8.59 8.51
N LEU A 60 -10.84 -9.86 8.51
CA LEU A 60 -9.91 -11.00 8.56
C LEU A 60 -9.20 -11.23 7.23
N GLY A 61 -9.66 -10.57 6.16
CA GLY A 61 -9.15 -10.73 4.81
C GLY A 61 -9.78 -11.92 4.08
N PRO A 62 -9.31 -12.22 2.86
CA PRO A 62 -9.83 -13.31 2.05
C PRO A 62 -9.43 -14.69 2.62
N SER A 63 -10.33 -15.66 2.54
CA SER A 63 -10.05 -17.08 2.82
C SER A 63 -9.58 -17.85 1.58
N ILE A 64 -9.86 -17.33 0.39
CA ILE A 64 -9.51 -17.92 -0.91
C ILE A 64 -8.71 -16.88 -1.69
N GLY A 65 -7.56 -17.29 -2.22
CA GLY A 65 -6.71 -16.44 -3.04
C GLY A 65 -7.31 -16.19 -4.43
N SER A 66 -6.88 -15.11 -5.09
CA SER A 66 -7.26 -14.78 -6.47
C SER A 66 -6.19 -15.17 -7.51
N TRP A 67 -5.20 -15.98 -7.09
CA TRP A 67 -4.03 -16.35 -7.88
C TRP A 67 -4.35 -17.02 -9.23
N GLU A 68 -5.46 -17.73 -9.37
CA GLU A 68 -5.92 -18.30 -10.65
C GLU A 68 -6.24 -17.20 -11.68
N SER A 69 -6.84 -16.10 -11.21
CA SER A 69 -7.14 -14.95 -12.07
C SER A 69 -5.86 -14.27 -12.56
N LEU A 70 -4.77 -14.35 -11.80
CA LEU A 70 -3.49 -13.75 -12.18
C LEU A 70 -2.86 -14.45 -13.38
N ASP A 71 -3.17 -15.71 -13.67
CA ASP A 71 -2.61 -16.41 -14.84
C ASP A 71 -3.02 -15.76 -16.17
N PHE A 72 -4.18 -15.08 -16.20
CA PHE A 72 -4.71 -14.43 -17.39
C PHE A 72 -4.16 -13.02 -17.67
N ILE A 73 -3.31 -12.48 -16.79
CA ILE A 73 -2.70 -11.15 -16.97
C ILE A 73 -1.17 -11.29 -17.02
N SER A 74 -0.50 -10.73 -18.02
CA SER A 74 0.96 -10.78 -18.06
C SER A 74 1.59 -9.96 -16.91
N SER A 75 2.79 -10.33 -16.43
CA SER A 75 3.48 -9.51 -15.40
C SER A 75 3.74 -8.07 -15.86
N LYS A 76 3.89 -7.84 -17.18
CA LYS A 76 4.06 -6.51 -17.77
C LYS A 76 2.77 -5.70 -17.73
N ASP A 77 1.64 -6.30 -18.09
CA ASP A 77 0.34 -5.62 -18.04
C ASP A 77 -0.08 -5.30 -16.61
N LEU A 78 0.18 -6.24 -15.69
CA LEU A 78 -0.02 -5.99 -14.26
C LEU A 78 0.86 -4.82 -13.77
N ALA A 79 2.14 -4.76 -14.18
CA ALA A 79 3.01 -3.64 -13.86
C ALA A 79 2.50 -2.32 -14.45
N ASN A 80 2.04 -2.31 -15.70
CA ASN A 80 1.47 -1.13 -16.35
C ASN A 80 0.27 -0.59 -15.55
N GLN A 81 -0.68 -1.47 -15.18
CA GLN A 81 -1.87 -1.10 -14.44
C GLN A 81 -1.56 -0.58 -13.03
N LEU A 82 -0.65 -1.24 -12.30
CA LEU A 82 -0.17 -0.77 -11.00
C LEU A 82 0.49 0.62 -11.12
N THR A 83 1.39 0.78 -12.09
CA THR A 83 2.11 2.04 -12.32
C THR A 83 1.17 3.18 -12.71
N GLU A 84 0.17 2.92 -13.55
CA GLU A 84 -0.85 3.92 -13.89
C GLU A 84 -1.64 4.37 -12.65
N HIS A 85 -2.10 3.41 -11.83
CA HIS A 85 -2.81 3.70 -10.60
C HIS A 85 -1.96 4.49 -9.60
N ASP A 86 -0.71 4.06 -9.38
CA ASP A 86 0.21 4.71 -8.46
C ASP A 86 0.56 6.13 -8.91
N TRP A 87 0.68 6.37 -10.22
CA TRP A 87 0.87 7.72 -10.75
C TRP A 87 -0.31 8.64 -10.47
N ASN A 88 -1.54 8.13 -10.55
CA ASN A 88 -2.72 8.92 -10.22
C ASN A 88 -2.70 9.34 -8.74
N LEU A 89 -2.41 8.41 -7.84
CA LEU A 89 -2.29 8.71 -6.41
C LEU A 89 -1.12 9.66 -6.11
N PHE A 90 0.04 9.42 -6.72
CA PHE A 90 1.25 10.23 -6.49
C PHE A 90 1.09 11.67 -7.00
N LYS A 91 0.37 11.87 -8.10
CA LYS A 91 0.02 13.20 -8.61
C LYS A 91 -0.98 13.94 -7.72
N SER A 92 -1.87 13.22 -7.03
CA SER A 92 -2.83 13.83 -6.10
C SER A 92 -2.18 14.42 -4.84
N ILE A 93 -0.95 14.00 -4.49
CA ILE A 93 -0.25 14.53 -3.31
C ILE A 93 0.12 15.99 -3.52
N HIS A 94 -0.47 16.89 -2.74
CA HIS A 94 -0.01 18.28 -2.69
C HIS A 94 1.30 18.36 -1.90
N GLN A 95 2.22 19.24 -2.32
CA GLN A 95 3.54 19.39 -1.68
C GLN A 95 3.45 19.72 -0.19
N VAL A 96 2.45 20.53 0.17
CA VAL A 96 2.20 20.93 1.57
C VAL A 96 1.77 19.75 2.45
N GLU A 97 1.13 18.72 1.88
CA GLU A 97 0.72 17.53 2.65
C GLU A 97 1.93 16.79 3.20
N LEU A 98 3.07 16.81 2.49
CA LEU A 98 4.32 16.21 2.98
C LEU A 98 4.84 16.94 4.22
N ILE A 99 4.67 18.28 4.27
CA ILE A 99 5.05 19.08 5.44
C ILE A 99 4.10 18.79 6.60
N TYR A 100 2.79 18.80 6.35
CA TYR A 100 1.78 18.52 7.37
C TYR A 100 1.93 17.12 7.95
N TYR A 101 2.19 16.12 7.11
CA TYR A 101 2.39 14.74 7.52
C TYR A 101 3.61 14.59 8.44
N VAL A 102 4.72 15.25 8.10
CA VAL A 102 5.98 15.13 8.86
C VAL A 102 5.97 15.94 10.16
N VAL A 103 5.40 17.15 10.14
CA VAL A 103 5.31 17.98 11.35
C VAL A 103 4.21 17.47 12.29
N GLY A 104 3.16 16.87 11.72
CA GLY A 104 2.10 16.20 12.44
C GLY A 104 0.99 17.12 12.96
N PRO A 105 -0.10 16.50 13.47
CA PRO A 105 -1.32 17.20 13.88
C PRO A 105 -1.12 18.11 15.09
N GLN A 106 -0.06 17.92 15.88
CA GLN A 106 0.24 18.78 17.04
C GLN A 106 0.50 20.24 16.67
N LYS A 107 0.99 20.50 15.45
CA LYS A 107 1.17 21.85 14.91
C LYS A 107 0.10 22.23 13.90
N PHE A 108 -0.50 21.24 13.24
CA PHE A 108 -1.48 21.44 12.19
C PHE A 108 -2.71 20.54 12.39
N PRO A 109 -3.54 20.79 13.42
CA PRO A 109 -4.59 19.85 13.83
C PRO A 109 -5.69 19.67 12.79
N SER A 110 -5.96 20.69 11.96
CA SER A 110 -6.99 20.65 10.90
C SER A 110 -6.41 20.42 9.50
N ALA A 111 -5.10 20.14 9.39
CA ALA A 111 -4.48 19.90 8.10
C ALA A 111 -4.76 18.46 7.64
N THR A 112 -5.22 18.33 6.39
CA THR A 112 -5.39 17.03 5.76
C THR A 112 -4.10 16.55 5.11
N THR A 113 -3.83 15.26 5.27
CA THR A 113 -2.72 14.52 4.66
C THR A 113 -3.22 13.31 3.87
N ALA A 114 -4.50 13.34 3.51
CA ALA A 114 -5.24 12.23 2.93
C ALA A 114 -4.57 11.59 1.72
N ASN A 115 -3.96 12.38 0.82
CA ASN A 115 -3.34 11.82 -0.39
C ASN A 115 -2.01 11.13 -0.07
N VAL A 116 -1.23 11.68 0.87
CA VAL A 116 -0.01 11.04 1.38
C VAL A 116 -0.37 9.71 2.04
N GLU A 117 -1.35 9.73 2.95
CA GLU A 117 -1.81 8.53 3.67
C GLU A 117 -2.35 7.47 2.71
N ARG A 118 -3.16 7.86 1.73
CA ARG A 118 -3.67 6.95 0.69
C ARG A 118 -2.55 6.32 -0.12
N PHE A 119 -1.51 7.08 -0.46
CA PHE A 119 -0.36 6.57 -1.19
C PHE A 119 0.50 5.61 -0.36
N LEU A 120 0.67 5.87 0.94
CA LEU A 120 1.35 4.96 1.87
C LEU A 120 0.53 3.70 2.15
N ARG A 121 -0.79 3.85 2.29
CA ARG A 121 -1.72 2.72 2.41
C ARG A 121 -1.61 1.81 1.18
N ARG A 122 -1.53 2.38 -0.02
CA ARG A 122 -1.34 1.64 -1.27
C ARG A 122 -0.05 0.80 -1.27
N PHE A 123 1.05 1.33 -0.72
CA PHE A 123 2.29 0.57 -0.58
C PHE A 123 2.08 -0.69 0.27
N ASN A 124 1.46 -0.53 1.44
CA ASN A 124 1.19 -1.65 2.34
C ASN A 124 0.19 -2.64 1.73
N GLU A 125 -0.85 -2.14 1.05
CA GLU A 125 -1.84 -2.96 0.35
C GLU A 125 -1.17 -3.88 -0.67
N LEU A 126 -0.28 -3.34 -1.52
CA LEU A 126 0.45 -4.14 -2.48
C LEU A 126 1.39 -5.15 -1.80
N GLN A 127 2.13 -4.74 -0.77
CA GLN A 127 3.01 -5.64 -0.01
C GLN A 127 2.26 -6.84 0.59
N PHE A 128 1.15 -6.58 1.27
CA PHE A 128 0.35 -7.62 1.91
C PHE A 128 -0.43 -8.46 0.90
N TRP A 129 -0.83 -7.90 -0.24
CA TRP A 129 -1.46 -8.66 -1.32
C TRP A 129 -0.53 -9.74 -1.88
N ILE A 130 0.74 -9.39 -2.17
CA ILE A 130 1.75 -10.35 -2.63
C ILE A 130 1.88 -11.52 -1.64
N THR A 131 1.95 -11.19 -0.35
CA THR A 131 2.08 -12.18 0.72
C THR A 131 0.82 -13.05 0.83
N THR A 132 -0.35 -12.43 0.79
CA THR A 132 -1.66 -13.09 0.88
C THR A 132 -1.85 -14.10 -0.24
N GLU A 133 -1.62 -13.70 -1.50
CA GLU A 133 -1.80 -14.57 -2.66
C GLU A 133 -0.88 -15.80 -2.62
N LEU A 134 0.37 -15.63 -2.16
CA LEU A 134 1.30 -16.75 -1.99
C LEU A 134 0.90 -17.68 -0.84
N CYS A 135 0.45 -17.13 0.29
CA CYS A 135 -0.02 -17.90 1.44
C CYS A 135 -1.33 -18.66 1.18
N LEU A 136 -2.17 -18.17 0.25
CA LEU A 136 -3.43 -18.81 -0.14
C LEU A 136 -3.32 -19.70 -1.39
N CYS A 137 -2.10 -19.98 -1.86
CA CYS A 137 -1.84 -20.88 -2.97
C CYS A 137 -1.35 -22.25 -2.46
N PRO A 138 -2.23 -23.25 -2.30
CA PRO A 138 -1.89 -24.52 -1.65
C PRO A 138 -0.89 -25.36 -2.45
N ASP A 139 -1.06 -25.43 -3.77
CA ASP A 139 -0.21 -26.23 -4.65
C ASP A 139 1.18 -25.60 -4.81
N VAL A 140 2.23 -26.35 -4.47
CA VAL A 140 3.63 -25.87 -4.48
C VAL A 140 4.12 -25.48 -5.89
N ILE A 141 3.65 -26.16 -6.94
CA ILE A 141 4.07 -25.88 -8.32
C ILE A 141 3.42 -24.58 -8.78
N LYS A 142 2.11 -24.41 -8.55
CA LYS A 142 1.38 -23.18 -8.85
C LYS A 142 1.92 -22.01 -8.02
N ARG A 143 2.20 -22.21 -6.73
CA ARG A 143 2.80 -21.20 -5.86
C ARG A 143 4.20 -20.77 -6.35
N ALA A 144 5.03 -21.69 -6.82
CA ALA A 144 6.32 -21.34 -7.43
C ALA A 144 6.16 -20.56 -8.74
N GLN A 145 5.14 -20.85 -9.55
CA GLN A 145 4.81 -20.07 -10.74
C GLN A 145 4.35 -18.65 -10.38
N LEU A 146 3.53 -18.51 -9.33
CA LEU A 146 3.09 -17.22 -8.79
C LEU A 146 4.25 -16.39 -8.23
N LEU A 147 5.14 -17.03 -7.45
CA LEU A 147 6.37 -16.40 -6.95
C LEU A 147 7.25 -15.89 -8.10
N ARG A 148 7.45 -16.71 -9.14
CA ARG A 148 8.14 -16.29 -10.37
C ARG A 148 7.45 -15.10 -11.04
N LYS A 149 6.11 -15.08 -11.07
CA LYS A 149 5.32 -14.00 -11.65
C LYS A 149 5.54 -12.68 -10.91
N PHE A 150 5.58 -12.70 -9.58
CA PHE A 150 5.82 -11.53 -8.75
C PHE A 150 7.28 -11.03 -8.82
N ILE A 151 8.26 -11.93 -8.98
CA ILE A 151 9.65 -11.52 -9.27
C ILE A 151 9.73 -10.79 -10.62
N LYS A 152 9.03 -11.28 -11.66
CA LYS A 152 8.95 -10.58 -12.95
C LYS A 152 8.20 -9.25 -12.86
N LEU A 153 7.14 -9.19 -12.05
CA LEU A 153 6.40 -7.97 -11.78
C LEU A 153 7.32 -6.89 -11.19
N ALA A 154 8.10 -7.24 -10.16
CA ALA A 154 9.07 -6.33 -9.56
C ALA A 154 10.08 -5.81 -10.59
N ALA A 155 10.61 -6.69 -11.47
CA ALA A 155 11.51 -6.27 -12.53
C ALA A 155 10.88 -5.25 -13.48
N HIS A 156 9.63 -5.48 -13.93
CA HIS A 156 8.91 -4.51 -14.78
C HIS A 156 8.63 -3.18 -14.07
N LEU A 157 8.21 -3.20 -12.80
CA LEU A 157 8.00 -1.98 -12.01
C LEU A 157 9.28 -1.15 -11.88
N LYS A 158 10.42 -1.83 -11.65
CA LYS A 158 11.73 -1.19 -11.62
C LYS A 158 12.12 -0.59 -12.96
N ASP A 159 11.90 -1.30 -14.07
CA ASP A 159 12.18 -0.81 -15.42
C ASP A 159 11.31 0.40 -15.79
N GLN A 160 10.07 0.43 -15.32
CA GLN A 160 9.14 1.56 -15.44
C GLN A 160 9.46 2.73 -14.50
N ARG A 161 10.51 2.62 -13.68
CA ARG A 161 10.88 3.61 -12.64
C ARG A 161 9.76 3.85 -11.61
N ASN A 162 8.85 2.88 -11.42
CA ASN A 162 7.94 2.85 -10.30
C ASN A 162 8.62 2.14 -9.12
N LEU A 163 9.53 2.87 -8.45
CA LEU A 163 10.32 2.30 -7.37
C LEU A 163 9.47 2.04 -6.14
N ASN A 164 8.41 2.82 -5.89
CA ASN A 164 7.51 2.60 -4.75
C ASN A 164 6.89 1.19 -4.78
N SER A 165 6.27 0.80 -5.88
CA SER A 165 5.65 -0.51 -6.00
C SER A 165 6.65 -1.64 -6.21
N PHE A 166 7.81 -1.36 -6.82
CA PHE A 166 8.93 -2.30 -6.80
C PHE A 166 9.30 -2.69 -5.36
N PHE A 167 9.48 -1.71 -4.46
CA PHE A 167 9.81 -1.99 -3.06
C PHE A 167 8.67 -2.71 -2.33
N ALA A 168 7.40 -2.32 -2.57
CA ALA A 168 6.25 -3.00 -1.98
C ALA A 168 6.22 -4.50 -2.34
N VAL A 169 6.44 -4.83 -3.62
CA VAL A 169 6.51 -6.22 -4.08
C VAL A 169 7.70 -6.94 -3.44
N MET A 170 8.89 -6.33 -3.45
CA MET A 170 10.08 -6.95 -2.87
C MET A 170 9.96 -7.16 -1.35
N PHE A 171 9.28 -6.28 -0.62
CA PHE A 171 8.95 -6.49 0.80
C PHE A 171 7.93 -7.60 1.02
N GLY A 172 6.95 -7.74 0.12
CA GLY A 172 6.04 -8.89 0.15
C GLY A 172 6.76 -10.22 -0.09
N LEU A 173 7.74 -10.24 -0.99
CA LEU A 173 8.54 -11.44 -1.30
C LEU A 173 9.56 -11.81 -0.21
N SER A 174 10.18 -10.81 0.43
CA SER A 174 11.13 -10.99 1.54
C SER A 174 10.46 -11.21 2.89
N HIS A 175 9.14 -11.03 2.95
CA HIS A 175 8.32 -11.27 4.12
C HIS A 175 8.59 -12.65 4.74
N SER A 176 8.63 -12.73 6.08
CA SER A 176 8.99 -13.96 6.80
C SER A 176 8.09 -15.16 6.52
N ALA A 177 6.81 -14.93 6.18
CA ALA A 177 5.88 -15.97 5.74
C ALA A 177 6.19 -16.52 4.34
N ILE A 178 6.94 -15.79 3.52
CA ILE A 178 7.29 -16.19 2.14
C ILE A 178 8.73 -16.68 2.06
N SER A 179 9.68 -15.97 2.66
CA SER A 179 11.10 -16.33 2.62
C SER A 179 11.40 -17.69 3.27
N ARG A 180 10.53 -18.17 4.16
CA ARG A 180 10.62 -19.50 4.79
C ARG A 180 10.17 -20.68 3.93
N LEU A 181 9.48 -20.45 2.81
CA LEU A 181 8.89 -21.48 1.95
C LEU A 181 9.94 -22.16 1.06
N SER A 182 10.90 -22.87 1.66
CA SER A 182 12.07 -23.42 0.97
C SER A 182 11.68 -24.33 -0.21
N ARG A 183 10.66 -25.19 -0.05
CA ARG A 183 10.20 -26.10 -1.12
C ARG A 183 9.71 -25.30 -2.33
N THR A 184 9.07 -24.15 -2.10
CA THR A 184 8.63 -23.23 -3.15
C THR A 184 9.81 -22.53 -3.85
N TRP A 185 10.77 -22.00 -3.08
CA TRP A 185 11.94 -21.31 -3.62
C TRP A 185 12.84 -22.23 -4.45
N GLU A 186 12.98 -23.49 -4.06
CA GLU A 186 13.75 -24.51 -4.79
C GLU A 186 13.19 -24.84 -6.17
N LYS A 187 11.86 -24.74 -6.35
CA LYS A 187 11.19 -24.96 -7.65
C LYS A 187 11.42 -23.82 -8.64
N LEU A 188 12.01 -22.69 -8.22
CA LEU A 188 12.30 -21.59 -9.12
C LEU A 188 13.51 -21.89 -10.02
N PRO A 189 13.41 -21.58 -11.34
CA PRO A 189 14.57 -21.62 -12.22
C PRO A 189 15.72 -20.76 -11.69
N HIS A 190 16.97 -21.22 -11.87
CA HIS A 190 18.16 -20.51 -11.40
C HIS A 190 18.22 -19.05 -11.88
N LYS A 191 17.84 -18.79 -13.14
CA LYS A 191 17.76 -17.43 -13.71
C LYS A 191 16.82 -16.51 -12.91
N THR A 192 15.68 -17.04 -12.45
CA THR A 192 14.71 -16.29 -11.64
C THR A 192 15.26 -16.00 -10.25
N ARG A 193 15.90 -16.99 -9.59
CA ARG A 193 16.55 -16.79 -8.28
C ARG A 193 17.65 -15.72 -8.34
N LYS A 194 18.49 -15.75 -9.39
CA LYS A 194 19.51 -14.72 -9.63
C LYS A 194 18.93 -13.33 -9.86
N LEU A 195 17.80 -13.23 -10.56
CA LEU A 195 17.08 -11.97 -10.76
C LEU A 195 16.56 -11.41 -9.43
N TYR A 196 15.92 -12.24 -8.61
CA TYR A 196 15.48 -11.86 -7.26
C TYR A 196 16.65 -11.35 -6.41
N GLY A 197 17.74 -12.13 -6.27
CA GLY A 197 18.90 -11.71 -5.47
C GLY A 197 19.59 -10.44 -5.99
N THR A 198 19.51 -10.17 -7.31
CA THR A 198 20.01 -8.91 -7.87
C THR A 198 19.15 -7.72 -7.41
N MET A 199 17.83 -7.86 -7.40
CA MET A 199 16.90 -6.82 -6.98
C MET A 199 16.88 -6.63 -5.46
N GLU A 200 17.04 -7.71 -4.69
CA GLU A 200 17.10 -7.70 -3.22
C GLU A 200 18.20 -6.78 -2.68
N ARG A 201 19.32 -6.64 -3.40
CA ARG A 201 20.39 -5.68 -3.04
C ARG A 201 19.91 -4.23 -2.96
N MET A 202 18.82 -3.86 -3.62
CA MET A 202 18.26 -2.51 -3.50
C MET A 202 17.59 -2.26 -2.13
N LEU A 203 17.26 -3.31 -1.39
CA LEU A 203 16.59 -3.25 -0.08
C LEU A 203 17.58 -3.03 1.07
N ASP A 204 18.88 -3.17 0.81
CA ASP A 204 19.92 -3.03 1.83
C ASP A 204 19.84 -1.68 2.55
N PRO A 205 19.57 -1.65 3.86
CA PRO A 205 19.49 -0.42 4.65
C PRO A 205 20.87 0.17 4.97
N SER A 206 21.96 -0.58 4.74
CA SER A 206 23.32 -0.18 5.08
C SER A 206 23.71 1.16 4.47
N TRP A 207 24.48 1.95 5.23
CA TRP A 207 24.95 3.28 4.83
C TRP A 207 23.80 4.20 4.38
N ASN A 208 22.68 4.17 5.10
CA ASN A 208 21.46 4.92 4.80
C ASN A 208 20.93 4.63 3.39
N HIS A 209 20.68 3.34 3.10
CA HIS A 209 20.16 2.88 1.81
C HIS A 209 21.03 3.31 0.61
N ARG A 210 22.36 3.20 0.73
CA ARG A 210 23.32 3.68 -0.28
C ARG A 210 23.06 3.12 -1.68
N VAL A 211 22.73 1.83 -1.79
CA VAL A 211 22.48 1.18 -3.08
C VAL A 211 21.29 1.83 -3.81
N TYR A 212 20.18 2.02 -3.09
CA TYR A 212 19.00 2.71 -3.62
C TYR A 212 19.31 4.16 -4.02
N ARG A 213 19.97 4.92 -3.13
CA ARG A 213 20.27 6.34 -3.38
C ARG A 213 21.16 6.52 -4.62
N LEU A 214 22.19 5.69 -4.78
CA LEU A 214 23.06 5.71 -5.97
C LEU A 214 22.31 5.32 -7.25
N ALA A 215 21.33 4.42 -7.17
CA ALA A 215 20.50 4.07 -8.30
C ALA A 215 19.59 5.24 -8.71
N VAL A 216 18.93 5.88 -7.75
CA VAL A 216 18.04 7.03 -7.99
C VAL A 216 18.79 8.25 -8.52
N ALA A 217 19.99 8.53 -8.01
CA ALA A 217 20.80 9.65 -8.48
C ALA A 217 21.14 9.58 -9.98
N LYS A 218 21.04 8.39 -10.60
CA LYS A 218 21.29 8.17 -12.04
C LYS A 218 20.01 8.21 -12.88
N LEU A 219 18.83 8.25 -12.26
CA LEU A 219 17.55 8.27 -12.96
C LEU A 219 17.12 9.72 -13.24
N SER A 220 16.60 9.95 -14.44
CA SER A 220 15.86 11.17 -14.75
C SER A 220 14.36 11.00 -14.46
N PRO A 221 13.63 12.09 -14.19
CA PRO A 221 12.17 12.06 -14.25
C PRO A 221 11.66 11.60 -15.63
N PRO A 222 10.43 11.05 -15.71
CA PRO A 222 9.51 10.81 -14.60
C PRO A 222 9.85 9.52 -13.83
N MET A 223 9.62 9.53 -12.51
CA MET A 223 9.72 8.33 -11.67
C MET A 223 8.85 8.44 -10.42
N ILE A 224 8.51 7.30 -9.81
CA ILE A 224 7.87 7.26 -8.48
C ILE A 224 8.94 6.79 -7.47
N PRO A 225 9.40 7.65 -6.54
CA PRO A 225 10.44 7.28 -5.57
C PRO A 225 9.89 6.32 -4.50
N PHE A 226 10.78 5.72 -3.72
CA PHE A 226 10.42 4.96 -2.54
C PHE A 226 9.99 5.93 -1.43
N MET A 227 8.69 6.26 -1.41
CA MET A 227 8.14 7.33 -0.56
C MET A 227 8.36 7.12 0.94
N PRO A 228 8.26 5.89 1.51
CA PRO A 228 8.59 5.66 2.91
C PRO A 228 9.98 6.15 3.33
N LEU A 229 11.01 5.95 2.48
CA LEU A 229 12.36 6.44 2.79
C LEU A 229 12.45 7.97 2.70
N LEU A 230 11.75 8.58 1.74
CA LEU A 230 11.72 10.04 1.61
C LEU A 230 11.04 10.69 2.84
N LEU A 231 9.93 10.14 3.31
CA LEU A 231 9.25 10.62 4.51
C LEU A 231 10.07 10.35 5.78
N LYS A 232 10.78 9.22 5.84
CA LYS A 232 11.77 8.96 6.90
C LYS A 232 12.82 10.07 6.93
N ASP A 233 13.43 10.42 5.78
CA ASP A 233 14.42 11.50 5.70
C ASP A 233 13.85 12.83 6.20
N MET A 234 12.63 13.19 5.78
CA MET A 234 11.97 14.42 6.25
C MET A 234 11.68 14.39 7.76
N THR A 235 11.29 13.24 8.31
CA THR A 235 11.07 13.06 9.75
C THR A 235 12.37 13.27 10.53
N PHE A 236 13.48 12.68 10.07
CA PHE A 236 14.80 12.91 10.67
C PHE A 236 15.23 14.38 10.62
N ILE A 237 14.96 15.09 9.52
CA ILE A 237 15.21 16.54 9.43
C ILE A 237 14.36 17.29 10.46
N HIS A 238 13.08 16.93 10.60
CA HIS A 238 12.16 17.58 11.51
C HIS A 238 12.55 17.40 12.98
N GLU A 239 12.85 16.17 13.39
CA GLU A 239 13.17 15.80 14.77
C GLU A 239 14.60 16.19 15.15
N GLY A 240 15.55 16.10 14.22
CA GLY A 240 16.97 16.39 14.46
C GLY A 240 17.32 17.88 14.50
N ASN A 241 16.42 18.76 14.03
CA ASN A 241 16.69 20.20 13.95
C ASN A 241 15.58 21.01 14.64
N ARG A 242 15.94 21.91 15.56
CA ARG A 242 14.96 22.80 16.20
C ARG A 242 14.38 23.80 15.20
N THR A 243 13.07 24.02 15.25
CA THR A 243 12.39 25.02 14.40
C THR A 243 12.72 26.45 14.81
N LEU A 244 12.92 26.68 16.11
CA LEU A 244 13.36 27.95 16.69
C LEU A 244 14.72 27.77 17.36
N VAL A 245 15.64 28.68 17.08
CA VAL A 245 16.97 28.77 17.71
C VAL A 245 17.13 30.21 18.16
N GLU A 246 17.37 30.43 19.46
CA GLU A 246 17.48 31.78 20.05
C GLU A 246 16.26 32.68 19.72
N ASN A 247 15.05 32.10 19.76
CA ASN A 247 13.78 32.75 19.38
C ASN A 247 13.68 33.21 17.92
N LEU A 248 14.62 32.83 17.06
CA LEU A 248 14.60 33.08 15.62
C LEU A 248 14.24 31.81 14.85
N VAL A 249 13.63 31.98 13.68
CA VAL A 249 13.28 30.87 12.78
C VAL A 249 14.55 30.25 12.20
N ASN A 250 14.70 28.93 12.35
CA ASN A 250 15.80 28.18 11.74
C ASN A 250 15.54 27.95 10.25
N PHE A 251 15.99 28.89 9.42
CA PHE A 251 15.85 28.80 7.96
C PHE A 251 16.64 27.64 7.32
N GLU A 252 17.71 27.15 7.96
CA GLU A 252 18.45 26.00 7.44
C GLU A 252 17.58 24.73 7.51
N LYS A 253 16.87 24.52 8.63
CA LYS A 253 15.86 23.44 8.72
C LYS A 253 14.81 23.56 7.62
N LEU A 254 14.26 24.76 7.42
CA LEU A 254 13.25 24.98 6.39
C LEU A 254 13.79 24.70 4.98
N ARG A 255 15.04 25.07 4.70
CA ARG A 255 15.71 24.79 3.43
C ARG A 255 15.91 23.28 3.22
N MET A 256 16.30 22.54 4.26
CA MET A 256 16.41 21.08 4.18
C MET A 256 15.06 20.41 3.87
N MET A 257 13.99 20.83 4.55
CA MET A 257 12.63 20.35 4.29
C MET A 257 12.18 20.67 2.86
N ALA A 258 12.41 21.91 2.39
CA ALA A 258 12.06 22.33 1.04
C ALA A 258 12.79 21.51 -0.04
N LYS A 259 14.08 21.18 0.16
CA LYS A 259 14.84 20.31 -0.75
C LYS A 259 14.17 18.94 -0.92
N ALA A 260 13.68 18.33 0.16
CA ALA A 260 12.99 17.04 0.09
C ALA A 260 11.65 17.14 -0.67
N VAL A 261 10.89 18.21 -0.44
CA VAL A 261 9.63 18.47 -1.19
C VAL A 261 9.91 18.73 -2.67
N HIS A 262 10.95 19.49 -2.99
CA HIS A 262 11.37 19.73 -4.37
C HIS A 262 11.81 18.45 -5.09
N LEU A 263 12.40 17.48 -4.38
CA LEU A 263 12.70 16.17 -4.96
C LEU A 263 11.42 15.46 -5.43
N VAL A 264 10.36 15.45 -4.61
CA VAL A 264 9.06 14.87 -4.99
C VAL A 264 8.49 15.58 -6.21
N HIS A 265 8.58 16.91 -6.26
CA HIS A 265 8.16 17.70 -7.41
C HIS A 265 8.96 17.34 -8.67
N HIS A 266 10.28 17.24 -8.56
CA HIS A 266 11.17 16.90 -9.66
C HIS A 266 10.83 15.53 -10.25
N CYS A 267 10.52 14.54 -9.40
CA CYS A 267 10.14 13.18 -9.82
C CYS A 267 8.93 13.15 -10.77
N ARG A 268 8.01 14.13 -10.66
CA ARG A 268 6.78 14.25 -11.46
C ARG A 268 6.81 15.39 -12.49
N SER A 269 7.98 16.00 -12.72
CA SER A 269 8.14 17.19 -13.58
C SER A 269 7.90 16.93 -15.07
N HIS A 270 8.06 15.68 -15.53
CA HIS A 270 7.87 15.29 -16.93
C HIS A 270 6.57 14.49 -17.09
N PRO A 271 5.85 14.65 -18.22
CA PRO A 271 4.66 13.86 -18.48
C PRO A 271 5.01 12.38 -18.57
N ASN A 272 4.22 11.54 -17.90
CA ASN A 272 4.30 10.10 -18.12
C ASN A 272 3.79 9.80 -19.51
N LEU A 273 4.66 9.29 -20.38
CA LEU A 273 4.21 8.73 -21.65
C LEU A 273 3.30 7.52 -21.34
N PRO A 274 2.10 7.43 -21.95
CA PRO A 274 1.23 6.27 -21.78
C PRO A 274 2.01 5.01 -22.12
N LEU A 275 2.11 4.08 -21.16
CA LEU A 275 2.86 2.83 -21.33
C LEU A 275 2.15 1.85 -22.29
N SER A 276 0.96 2.18 -22.81
CA SER A 276 0.24 1.43 -23.85
C SER A 276 -0.75 2.30 -24.65
N PRO A 277 -1.02 2.00 -25.95
CA PRO A 277 -2.02 2.70 -26.78
C PRO A 277 -3.48 2.29 -26.49
N LEU A 278 -3.75 1.59 -25.39
CA LEU A 278 -5.10 1.07 -25.11
C LEU A 278 -5.96 2.19 -24.50
N ARG A 279 -6.60 2.95 -25.41
CA ARG A 279 -7.82 3.76 -25.27
C ARG A 279 -8.05 4.41 -23.90
N SER A 280 -8.03 5.74 -23.90
CA SER A 280 -8.92 6.57 -23.08
C SER A 280 -10.30 5.91 -22.96
N ARG A 281 -10.63 5.40 -21.76
CA ARG A 281 -11.99 4.90 -21.47
C ARG A 281 -12.71 5.90 -20.57
N PRO A 282 -13.97 6.28 -20.89
CA PRO A 282 -14.74 7.21 -20.08
C PRO A 282 -15.03 6.64 -18.68
N GLN A 283 -15.11 7.53 -17.68
CA GLN A 283 -15.41 7.23 -16.27
C GLN A 283 -16.76 6.53 -16.01
N TYR A 284 -17.62 6.38 -17.02
CA TYR A 284 -18.99 5.85 -16.90
C TYR A 284 -19.09 4.36 -16.50
N LEU A 285 -18.06 3.53 -16.73
CA LEU A 285 -18.11 2.11 -16.32
C LEU A 285 -17.82 1.89 -14.81
N LEU A 286 -17.37 2.91 -14.09
CA LEU A 286 -17.07 2.80 -12.65
C LEU A 286 -18.34 2.89 -11.78
N GLU A 287 -19.42 3.49 -12.30
CA GLU A 287 -20.70 3.59 -11.59
C GLU A 287 -21.50 2.28 -11.64
N GLU A 288 -21.47 1.54 -12.75
CA GLU A 288 -22.12 0.23 -12.84
C GLU A 288 -21.57 -0.77 -11.81
N ALA A 289 -20.25 -0.79 -11.59
CA ALA A 289 -19.64 -1.66 -10.59
C ALA A 289 -20.01 -1.30 -9.14
N ARG A 290 -20.41 -0.05 -8.88
CA ARG A 290 -20.91 0.39 -7.57
C ARG A 290 -22.41 0.13 -7.42
N ALA A 291 -23.18 0.21 -8.51
CA ALA A 291 -24.61 -0.05 -8.54
C ALA A 291 -24.98 -1.55 -8.43
N ILE A 292 -24.09 -2.47 -8.80
CA ILE A 292 -24.33 -3.92 -8.69
C ILE A 292 -24.37 -4.42 -7.22
N ARG A 293 -24.00 -3.60 -6.23
CA ARG A 293 -24.05 -3.97 -4.80
C ARG A 293 -25.45 -4.06 -4.18
N ALA A 294 -26.52 -3.99 -4.99
CA ALA A 294 -27.91 -4.12 -4.52
C ALA A 294 -28.75 -5.16 -5.28
N SER A 295 -28.14 -6.14 -5.94
CA SER A 295 -28.91 -7.19 -6.64
C SER A 295 -28.37 -8.58 -6.35
N THR A 296 -29.17 -9.39 -5.67
CA THR A 296 -28.97 -10.82 -5.42
C THR A 296 -29.19 -11.61 -6.71
N CYS A 297 -28.13 -11.87 -7.47
CA CYS A 297 -28.11 -12.90 -8.52
C CYS A 297 -26.71 -13.52 -8.66
N SER A 298 -26.69 -14.83 -8.84
CA SER A 298 -25.58 -15.79 -8.79
C SER A 298 -24.20 -15.35 -9.32
N GLU A 299 -23.16 -15.58 -8.51
CA GLU A 299 -21.73 -15.28 -8.79
C GLU A 299 -21.04 -16.22 -9.81
N GLN A 300 -21.76 -16.99 -10.62
CA GLN A 300 -21.15 -18.09 -11.40
C GLN A 300 -21.07 -17.90 -12.93
N SER A 301 -21.35 -16.71 -13.48
CA SER A 301 -21.39 -16.56 -14.94
C SER A 301 -20.94 -15.21 -15.48
N LEU A 302 -19.67 -14.82 -15.24
CA LEU A 302 -19.02 -13.80 -16.08
C LEU A 302 -17.67 -14.30 -16.59
N SER A 303 -17.69 -14.66 -17.86
CA SER A 303 -16.53 -15.14 -18.62
C SER A 303 -15.33 -14.19 -18.54
N THR A 304 -14.28 -14.65 -17.85
CA THR A 304 -12.94 -14.05 -17.85
C THR A 304 -12.27 -14.26 -19.20
N ARG A 305 -12.46 -13.32 -20.14
CA ARG A 305 -11.73 -13.35 -21.44
C ARG A 305 -11.06 -12.04 -21.83
N SER A 306 -11.12 -11.00 -21.01
CA SER A 306 -10.42 -9.74 -21.28
C SER A 306 -9.49 -9.37 -20.12
N PRO A 307 -8.22 -9.01 -20.38
CA PRO A 307 -7.30 -8.48 -19.37
C PRO A 307 -7.90 -7.30 -18.57
N ALA A 308 -8.80 -6.52 -19.19
CA ALA A 308 -9.49 -5.42 -18.52
C ALA A 308 -10.53 -5.90 -17.50
N ALA A 309 -11.25 -6.99 -17.80
CA ALA A 309 -12.22 -7.59 -16.86
C ALA A 309 -11.49 -8.26 -15.70
N THR A 310 -10.38 -8.96 -15.98
CA THR A 310 -9.54 -9.56 -14.95
C THR A 310 -8.89 -8.50 -14.06
N TRP A 311 -8.45 -7.37 -14.62
CA TRP A 311 -7.95 -6.25 -13.83
C TRP A 311 -9.02 -5.61 -12.95
N ALA A 312 -10.24 -5.39 -13.46
CA ALA A 312 -11.34 -4.86 -12.65
C ALA A 312 -11.68 -5.74 -11.45
N HIS A 313 -11.52 -7.06 -11.58
CA HIS A 313 -11.69 -8.02 -10.50
C HIS A 313 -10.54 -7.97 -9.46
N ILE A 314 -9.31 -7.71 -9.91
CA ILE A 314 -8.12 -7.64 -9.04
C ILE A 314 -7.91 -6.22 -8.47
N GLN A 315 -8.54 -5.20 -9.04
CA GLN A 315 -8.38 -3.79 -8.65
C GLN A 315 -8.59 -3.56 -7.14
N PRO A 316 -9.62 -4.12 -6.46
CA PRO A 316 -9.65 -4.13 -5.01
C PRO A 316 -8.72 -5.24 -4.50
N LEU A 317 -7.47 -4.89 -4.20
CA LEU A 317 -6.52 -5.82 -3.59
C LEU A 317 -7.04 -6.22 -2.21
N ARG A 318 -7.63 -7.42 -2.10
CA ARG A 318 -8.04 -7.99 -0.82
C ARG A 318 -6.82 -8.64 -0.17
N VAL A 319 -6.58 -8.31 1.09
CA VAL A 319 -5.35 -8.70 1.78
C VAL A 319 -5.64 -9.23 3.18
N ILE A 320 -4.78 -10.12 3.65
CA ILE A 320 -4.63 -10.44 5.07
C ILE A 320 -3.49 -9.57 5.58
N ASP A 321 -3.78 -8.61 6.48
CA ASP A 321 -2.79 -7.74 7.12
C ASP A 321 -2.37 -8.25 8.52
N ARG A 322 -3.01 -9.32 9.01
CA ARG A 322 -2.69 -9.96 10.28
C ARG A 322 -1.46 -10.88 10.14
N GLN A 323 -0.31 -10.38 10.59
CA GLN A 323 0.97 -11.09 10.52
C GLN A 323 0.95 -12.54 11.04
N LYS A 324 0.31 -12.75 12.20
CA LYS A 324 0.21 -14.07 12.84
C LYS A 324 -0.52 -15.07 11.94
N GLU A 325 -1.53 -14.61 11.21
CA GLU A 325 -2.31 -15.46 10.30
C GLU A 325 -1.53 -15.83 9.05
N LEU A 326 -0.83 -14.88 8.43
CA LEU A 326 0.07 -15.16 7.30
C LEU A 326 1.16 -16.18 7.67
N LEU A 327 1.73 -16.05 8.87
CA LEU A 327 2.73 -17.00 9.39
C LEU A 327 2.12 -18.38 9.67
N ARG A 328 0.87 -18.44 10.12
CA ARG A 328 0.14 -19.71 10.31
C ARG A 328 -0.09 -20.40 8.96
N LEU A 329 -0.72 -19.71 8.01
CA LEU A 329 -0.96 -20.21 6.66
C LEU A 329 0.33 -20.71 5.99
N SER A 330 1.42 -19.94 6.10
CA SER A 330 2.73 -20.34 5.58
C SER A 330 3.27 -21.64 6.18
N ARG A 331 3.09 -21.85 7.50
CA ARG A 331 3.50 -23.12 8.15
C ARG A 331 2.67 -24.28 7.64
N ASP A 332 1.37 -24.08 7.46
CA ASP A 332 0.46 -25.12 6.97
C ASP A 332 0.76 -25.53 5.51
N LEU A 333 1.38 -24.65 4.71
CA LEU A 333 1.76 -24.93 3.31
C LEU A 333 2.97 -25.87 3.16
N GLU A 334 3.93 -25.83 4.10
CA GLU A 334 5.19 -26.58 4.01
C GLU A 334 5.55 -27.33 5.30
N SER A 335 4.54 -27.64 6.11
CA SER A 335 4.68 -28.57 7.24
C SER A 335 5.18 -29.95 6.82
#